data_AF-W7ITQ1-F1
#
_entry.id   AF-W7ITQ1-F1
#
_cell.length_a   1.000
_cell.length_b   1.000
_cell.length_c   1.000
_cell.angle_alpha   90.00
_cell.angle_beta   90.00
_cell.angle_gamma   90.00
#
_symmetry.space_group_name_H-M   'P 1'
#
loop_
_entity.id
_entity.type
_entity.pdbx_description
1 polymer ?
#
loop_
_entity_poly.entity_id
_entity_poly.type
_entity_poly.pdbx_seq_one_letter_code
_entity_poly.pdbx_strand_id
1 'polypeptide(L)'
;MDKQRFRRRAVLALGAALVLSGAVVVSTGSVSATESAQAPAAPAPVAVTKRIAVVLVDFTDDRIDSSAAFRAKVRDMYFGADTSLARYYREASNGALDFAPLAGQPEVIGPLAIGVAAGCDSGAMNSKTRQALSAKGISGFDSLAIWFPNRLAKCGWGGLGQQPGPTTWMPDNATGTPPSGVVHELGHNLGFRHLSAKTCTAGTLSDCVDADYRGSSPMGGGGYRSGLSAPELLHMGWLPAAQLITAPASGTYTLVPLHAPDSTPGTRVLEIPRSGTERITVAYRRNGNTLDTGVGEGVQLHLTTQGAYHTSTLVDPSAATTGKDDTDLDVGARVTDAANGITVETVSAGATSATVRITTKGAPPAGRTLLGAGGRCLDVKDQATTNGTRAILWDCHGGANQRWTTGTDGTLRSLGKCLDVEAGGTADGTRVILWDCHGRANQRWTADADGTLRSLGKCLDARTAANGALLVVTTCAGSATQKWTTR
;
A
#
# COMPACT_ATOMS: atom_id res chain seq x y z
N MET A 1 -53.89 -60.26 6.45
CA MET A 1 -52.61 -59.54 6.32
C MET A 1 -52.72 -58.31 7.22
N ASP A 2 -51.83 -58.24 8.22
CA ASP A 2 -51.65 -57.31 9.37
C ASP A 2 -52.76 -56.30 9.74
N LYS A 3 -53.43 -56.40 10.91
CA LYS A 3 -53.00 -56.15 12.33
C LYS A 3 -52.65 -54.67 12.59
N GLN A 4 -53.03 -53.99 13.69
CA GLN A 4 -53.98 -54.14 14.79
C GLN A 4 -53.93 -52.79 15.56
N ARG A 5 -55.05 -52.34 16.14
CA ARG A 5 -55.09 -51.21 17.10
C ARG A 5 -54.49 -51.63 18.46
N PHE A 6 -53.90 -50.70 19.24
CA PHE A 6 -54.28 -50.43 20.65
C PHE A 6 -53.55 -49.22 21.27
N ARG A 7 -54.23 -48.61 22.27
CA ARG A 7 -53.99 -47.34 22.99
C ARG A 7 -53.11 -47.50 24.25
N ARG A 8 -52.52 -46.38 24.76
CA ARG A 8 -52.68 -45.77 26.13
C ARG A 8 -51.58 -44.70 26.41
N ARG A 9 -51.95 -43.43 26.68
CA ARG A 9 -52.04 -42.67 27.98
C ARG A 9 -50.67 -42.18 28.49
N ALA A 10 -50.36 -40.87 28.58
CA ALA A 10 -50.80 -39.78 29.49
C ALA A 10 -49.53 -39.29 30.23
N VAL A 11 -49.27 -37.98 30.45
CA VAL A 11 -49.62 -37.23 31.68
C VAL A 11 -49.54 -35.71 31.44
N LEU A 12 -50.48 -35.01 32.08
CA LEU A 12 -50.70 -33.57 32.31
C LEU A 12 -49.54 -32.84 33.03
N ALA A 13 -49.39 -31.51 32.82
CA ALA A 13 -49.58 -30.51 33.90
C ALA A 13 -49.44 -29.04 33.44
N LEU A 14 -50.53 -28.31 33.67
CA LEU A 14 -50.71 -26.90 34.07
C LEU A 14 -50.01 -25.75 33.32
N GLY A 15 -50.86 -24.84 32.84
CA GLY A 15 -50.48 -23.49 32.42
C GLY A 15 -50.59 -22.44 33.52
N ALA A 16 -50.26 -21.20 33.14
CA ALA A 16 -50.80 -19.98 33.71
C ALA A 16 -50.61 -18.84 32.69
N ALA A 17 -51.71 -18.24 32.24
CA ALA A 17 -51.73 -16.89 31.69
C ALA A 17 -52.19 -15.96 32.81
N LEU A 18 -51.49 -14.85 33.03
CA LEU A 18 -51.98 -13.72 33.81
C LEU A 18 -51.76 -12.43 33.01
N VAL A 19 -52.78 -11.58 33.01
CA VAL A 19 -53.00 -10.44 32.11
C VAL A 19 -52.68 -9.13 32.84
N LEU A 20 -52.42 -8.08 32.03
CA LEU A 20 -52.42 -6.63 32.30
C LEU A 20 -51.16 -6.02 32.93
N SER A 21 -50.46 -5.17 32.15
CA SER A 21 -50.63 -3.70 32.24
C SER A 21 -49.67 -3.02 31.24
N GLY A 22 -50.18 -2.01 30.55
CA GLY A 22 -49.42 -1.26 29.54
C GLY A 22 -48.28 -0.45 30.15
N ALA A 23 -47.10 -0.58 29.53
CA ALA A 23 -46.06 0.43 29.50
C ALA A 23 -45.21 0.18 28.25
N VAL A 24 -45.48 0.91 27.17
CA VAL A 24 -44.56 0.99 26.04
C VAL A 24 -43.39 1.86 26.50
N VAL A 25 -42.29 1.23 26.90
CA VAL A 25 -41.02 1.92 27.11
C VAL A 25 -40.43 2.18 25.72
N VAL A 26 -40.56 3.43 25.25
CA VAL A 26 -39.80 3.91 24.08
C VAL A 26 -38.35 4.09 24.54
N SER A 27 -37.53 3.07 24.30
CA SER A 27 -36.08 3.20 24.37
C SER A 27 -35.61 3.99 23.14
N THR A 28 -35.14 5.22 23.33
CA THR A 28 -34.36 5.94 22.32
C THR A 28 -32.96 5.34 22.26
N GLY A 29 -32.87 4.18 21.61
CA GLY A 29 -31.59 3.58 21.23
C GLY A 29 -31.02 4.33 20.04
N SER A 30 -29.91 5.04 20.25
CA SER A 30 -29.05 5.56 19.20
C SER A 30 -28.63 4.43 18.26
N VAL A 31 -28.88 4.59 16.97
CA VAL A 31 -28.43 3.65 15.94
C VAL A 31 -26.92 3.86 15.76
N SER A 32 -26.12 2.98 16.35
CA SER A 32 -24.71 2.83 16.01
C SER A 32 -24.58 2.51 14.52
N ALA A 33 -23.65 3.21 13.86
CA ALA A 33 -23.32 3.01 12.47
C ALA A 33 -23.06 1.52 12.19
N THR A 34 -23.79 0.97 11.24
CA THR A 34 -23.58 -0.38 10.74
C THR A 34 -22.21 -0.47 10.08
N GLU A 35 -21.40 -1.42 10.55
CA GLU A 35 -20.16 -1.83 9.91
C GLU A 35 -20.42 -2.07 8.43
N SER A 36 -19.73 -1.30 7.58
CA SER A 36 -19.63 -1.59 6.16
C SER A 36 -19.07 -2.99 6.02
N ALA A 37 -19.80 -3.89 5.34
CA ALA A 37 -19.34 -5.24 5.03
C ALA A 37 -17.95 -5.16 4.37
N GLN A 38 -16.94 -5.59 5.12
CA GLN A 38 -15.56 -5.73 4.66
C GLN A 38 -15.57 -6.64 3.43
N ALA A 39 -14.93 -6.23 2.34
CA ALA A 39 -14.62 -7.14 1.24
C ALA A 39 -13.90 -8.37 1.82
N PRO A 40 -14.13 -9.59 1.27
CA PRO A 40 -13.49 -10.79 1.78
C PRO A 40 -11.97 -10.58 1.85
N ALA A 41 -11.39 -10.87 3.02
CA ALA A 41 -9.96 -10.73 3.24
C ALA A 41 -9.21 -11.48 2.15
N ALA A 42 -8.24 -10.80 1.51
CA ALA A 42 -7.28 -11.48 0.66
C ALA A 42 -6.65 -12.65 1.45
N PRO A 43 -6.47 -13.83 0.85
CA PRO A 43 -5.87 -14.96 1.54
C PRO A 43 -4.50 -14.55 2.09
N ALA A 44 -4.18 -15.02 3.30
CA ALA A 44 -2.86 -14.81 3.89
C ALA A 44 -1.77 -15.27 2.92
N PRO A 45 -0.61 -14.57 2.85
CA PRO A 45 0.46 -14.96 1.95
C PRO A 45 0.85 -16.43 2.17
N VAL A 46 0.96 -17.20 1.09
CA VAL A 46 1.44 -18.59 1.19
C VAL A 46 2.90 -18.53 1.65
N ALA A 47 3.22 -19.20 2.75
CA ALA A 47 4.59 -19.28 3.24
C ALA A 47 5.49 -19.92 2.16
N VAL A 48 6.55 -19.19 1.77
CA VAL A 48 7.54 -19.64 0.79
C VAL A 48 8.89 -19.82 1.47
N THR A 49 9.51 -20.98 1.28
CA THR A 49 10.92 -21.19 1.63
C THR A 49 11.76 -21.15 0.37
N LYS A 50 12.63 -20.14 0.25
CA LYS A 50 13.59 -20.03 -0.85
C LYS A 50 14.89 -20.75 -0.52
N ARG A 51 15.46 -21.47 -1.48
CA ARG A 51 16.77 -22.11 -1.38
C ARG A 51 17.86 -21.14 -1.83
N ILE A 52 18.83 -20.88 -0.97
CA ILE A 52 19.95 -19.98 -1.27
C ILE A 52 21.28 -20.73 -1.32
N ALA A 53 22.00 -20.59 -2.45
CA ALA A 53 23.37 -21.07 -2.60
C ALA A 53 24.32 -19.98 -2.10
N VAL A 54 24.93 -20.17 -0.93
CA VAL A 54 25.98 -19.29 -0.41
C VAL A 54 27.32 -19.86 -0.85
N VAL A 55 28.04 -19.12 -1.70
CA VAL A 55 29.21 -19.64 -2.44
C VAL A 55 30.40 -18.73 -2.24
N LEU A 56 31.48 -19.28 -1.66
CA LEU A 56 32.79 -18.64 -1.67
C LEU A 56 33.43 -18.87 -3.04
N VAL A 57 34.04 -17.84 -3.64
CA VAL A 57 34.72 -17.95 -4.93
C VAL A 57 36.14 -17.42 -4.85
N ASP A 58 37.02 -18.00 -5.67
CA ASP A 58 38.37 -17.52 -5.90
C ASP A 58 38.50 -16.90 -7.28
N PHE A 59 39.23 -15.80 -7.35
CA PHE A 59 39.74 -15.25 -8.60
C PHE A 59 41.02 -15.96 -9.03
N THR A 60 41.50 -15.69 -10.24
CA THR A 60 42.74 -16.29 -10.76
C THR A 60 43.98 -15.79 -10.03
N ASP A 61 43.93 -14.58 -9.50
CA ASP A 61 45.02 -13.81 -8.89
C ASP A 61 44.75 -13.38 -7.43
N ASP A 62 43.57 -13.72 -6.89
CA ASP A 62 43.20 -13.45 -5.49
C ASP A 62 42.37 -14.60 -4.90
N ARG A 63 42.50 -14.83 -3.60
CA ARG A 63 41.89 -15.97 -2.89
C ARG A 63 41.07 -15.49 -1.72
N ILE A 64 39.87 -16.04 -1.58
CA ILE A 64 38.99 -15.72 -0.47
C ILE A 64 39.47 -16.37 0.83
N ASP A 65 39.31 -15.68 1.95
CA ASP A 65 39.41 -16.35 3.25
C ASP A 65 38.41 -17.51 3.27
N SER A 66 38.92 -18.73 3.41
CA SER A 66 38.11 -19.95 3.47
C SER A 66 38.35 -20.73 4.75
N SER A 67 38.91 -20.06 5.76
CA SER A 67 39.12 -20.60 7.10
C SER A 67 37.81 -21.07 7.72
N ALA A 68 37.90 -22.03 8.65
CA ALA A 68 36.74 -22.52 9.37
C ALA A 68 36.00 -21.39 10.11
N ALA A 69 36.74 -20.43 10.68
CA ALA A 69 36.18 -19.26 11.35
C ALA A 69 35.39 -18.37 10.38
N PHE A 70 35.95 -18.06 9.21
CA PHE A 70 35.26 -17.26 8.21
C PHE A 70 34.01 -17.94 7.68
N ARG A 71 34.09 -19.24 7.36
CA ARG A 71 32.92 -20.04 6.94
C ARG A 71 31.81 -20.07 7.98
N ALA A 72 32.16 -20.26 9.25
CA ALA A 72 31.20 -20.22 10.34
C ALA A 72 30.52 -18.84 10.42
N LYS A 73 31.30 -17.76 10.28
CA LYS A 73 30.78 -16.39 10.26
C LYS A 73 29.81 -16.16 9.10
N VAL A 74 30.17 -16.58 7.89
CA VAL A 74 29.29 -16.49 6.70
C VAL A 74 28.03 -17.34 6.91
N ARG A 75 28.16 -18.60 7.33
CA ARG A 75 27.01 -19.47 7.65
C ARG A 75 26.06 -18.78 8.64
N ASP A 76 26.59 -18.24 9.74
CA ASP A 76 25.79 -17.63 10.79
C ASP A 76 25.02 -16.40 10.29
N MET A 77 25.61 -15.61 9.38
CA MET A 77 24.90 -14.50 8.73
C MET A 77 23.65 -14.94 7.97
N TYR A 78 23.65 -16.13 7.34
CA TYR A 78 22.51 -16.61 6.56
C TYR A 78 21.55 -17.49 7.37
N PHE A 79 22.08 -18.38 8.21
CA PHE A 79 21.35 -19.49 8.83
C PHE A 79 21.56 -19.62 10.35
N GLY A 80 22.29 -18.69 10.98
CA GLY A 80 22.49 -18.70 12.43
C GLY A 80 21.18 -18.71 13.22
N ALA A 81 21.19 -19.37 14.38
CA ALA A 81 20.00 -19.57 15.22
C ALA A 81 19.48 -18.26 15.84
N ASP A 82 20.39 -17.37 16.26
CA ASP A 82 20.02 -16.16 17.01
C ASP A 82 19.82 -14.93 16.12
N THR A 83 20.75 -14.71 15.20
CA THR A 83 20.74 -13.56 14.29
C THR A 83 21.18 -14.00 12.91
N SER A 84 20.27 -14.00 11.95
CA SER A 84 20.55 -14.42 10.59
C SER A 84 19.56 -13.82 9.61
N LEU A 85 19.91 -13.85 8.33
CA LEU A 85 19.05 -13.47 7.24
C LEU A 85 17.75 -14.28 7.21
N ALA A 86 17.84 -15.60 7.38
CA ALA A 86 16.67 -16.47 7.39
C ALA A 86 15.72 -16.12 8.55
N ARG A 87 16.27 -15.93 9.76
CA ARG A 87 15.47 -15.49 10.92
C ARG A 87 14.84 -14.12 10.71
N TYR A 88 15.62 -13.16 10.20
CA TYR A 88 15.15 -11.81 9.94
C TYR A 88 13.95 -11.80 8.98
N TYR A 89 14.06 -12.42 7.80
CA TYR A 89 12.96 -12.41 6.83
C TYR A 89 11.77 -13.22 7.32
N ARG A 90 11.97 -14.30 8.08
CA ARG A 90 10.87 -15.03 8.73
C ARG A 90 10.09 -14.12 9.68
N GLU A 91 10.78 -13.34 10.52
CA GLU A 91 10.14 -12.42 11.47
C GLU A 91 9.50 -11.23 10.76
N ALA A 92 10.24 -10.54 9.89
CA ALA A 92 9.77 -9.35 9.17
C ALA A 92 8.59 -9.63 8.22
N SER A 93 8.44 -10.87 7.76
CA SER A 93 7.33 -11.31 6.90
C SER A 93 6.22 -12.04 7.66
N ASN A 94 6.32 -12.13 8.99
CA ASN A 94 5.45 -12.95 9.84
C ASN A 94 5.27 -14.40 9.32
N GLY A 95 6.37 -14.99 8.84
CA GLY A 95 6.44 -16.37 8.34
C GLY A 95 6.12 -16.54 6.86
N ALA A 96 5.77 -15.46 6.12
CA ALA A 96 5.48 -15.56 4.69
C ALA A 96 6.72 -15.89 3.82
N LEU A 97 7.93 -15.53 4.28
CA LEU A 97 9.18 -15.84 3.60
C LEU A 97 10.22 -16.42 4.56
N ASP A 98 10.86 -17.50 4.12
CA ASP A 98 12.01 -18.08 4.77
C ASP A 98 13.13 -18.40 3.76
N PHE A 99 14.36 -18.53 4.27
CA PHE A 99 15.53 -18.96 3.50
C PHE A 99 16.16 -20.19 4.11
N ALA A 100 16.49 -21.17 3.27
CA ALA A 100 17.12 -22.40 3.68
C ALA A 100 18.32 -22.75 2.79
N PRO A 101 19.31 -23.48 3.31
CA PRO A 101 20.42 -23.98 2.49
C PRO A 101 19.91 -25.00 1.45
N LEU A 102 20.74 -25.30 0.46
CA LEU A 102 20.48 -26.37 -0.50
C LEU A 102 20.57 -27.72 0.20
N ALA A 103 19.55 -28.56 0.01
CA ALA A 103 19.55 -29.91 0.55
C ALA A 103 20.71 -30.73 -0.02
N GLY A 104 21.41 -31.47 0.85
CA GLY A 104 22.54 -32.32 0.46
C GLY A 104 23.82 -31.57 0.09
N GLN A 105 23.90 -30.25 0.32
CA GLN A 105 25.10 -29.44 0.13
C GLN A 105 25.55 -28.85 1.47
N PRO A 106 26.85 -28.50 1.61
CA PRO A 106 27.29 -27.62 2.68
C PRO A 106 26.53 -26.29 2.65
N GLU A 107 26.22 -25.72 3.81
CA GLU A 107 25.54 -24.43 3.92
C GLU A 107 26.35 -23.28 3.31
N VAL A 108 27.68 -23.42 3.28
CA VAL A 108 28.62 -22.53 2.58
C VAL A 108 29.46 -23.37 1.62
N ILE A 109 29.21 -23.20 0.32
CA ILE A 109 29.83 -23.94 -0.78
C ILE A 109 31.14 -23.26 -1.20
N GLY A 110 32.11 -24.03 -1.67
CA GLY A 110 33.38 -23.51 -2.20
C GLY A 110 34.53 -23.54 -1.19
N PRO A 111 35.65 -22.82 -1.45
CA PRO A 111 35.82 -21.87 -2.53
C PRO A 111 35.77 -22.56 -3.90
N LEU A 112 35.14 -21.89 -4.87
CA LEU A 112 35.13 -22.30 -6.27
C LEU A 112 36.07 -21.41 -7.07
N ALA A 113 37.02 -21.99 -7.80
CA ALA A 113 37.80 -21.24 -8.77
C ALA A 113 36.92 -20.91 -9.98
N ILE A 114 36.62 -19.63 -10.20
CA ILE A 114 35.69 -19.19 -11.26
C ILE A 114 36.39 -18.71 -12.53
N GLY A 115 37.72 -18.64 -12.53
CA GLY A 115 38.51 -18.35 -13.75
C GLY A 115 38.36 -16.91 -14.27
N VAL A 116 38.12 -15.95 -13.37
CA VAL A 116 38.17 -14.51 -13.65
C VAL A 116 39.24 -13.87 -12.77
N ALA A 117 39.90 -12.84 -13.26
CA ALA A 117 40.83 -12.03 -12.47
C ALA A 117 40.06 -11.12 -11.49
N ALA A 118 40.74 -10.68 -10.44
CA ALA A 118 40.18 -9.79 -9.43
C ALA A 118 39.71 -8.48 -10.07
N GLY A 119 38.47 -8.13 -9.79
CA GLY A 119 37.80 -6.96 -10.35
C GLY A 119 36.34 -6.95 -9.90
N CYS A 120 35.55 -6.00 -10.42
CA CYS A 120 34.17 -5.77 -9.95
C CYS A 120 33.13 -6.04 -11.03
N ASP A 121 33.45 -6.90 -12.00
CA ASP A 121 32.50 -7.38 -13.02
C ASP A 121 31.57 -8.43 -12.40
N SER A 122 30.47 -7.94 -11.82
CA SER A 122 29.44 -8.76 -11.18
C SER A 122 28.77 -9.75 -12.15
N GLY A 123 28.68 -9.39 -13.44
CA GLY A 123 28.14 -10.26 -14.49
C GLY A 123 29.05 -11.46 -14.79
N ALA A 124 30.36 -11.21 -14.91
CA ALA A 124 31.36 -12.26 -15.07
C ALA A 124 31.40 -13.16 -13.82
N MET A 125 31.41 -12.60 -12.62
CA MET A 125 31.35 -13.38 -11.37
C MET A 125 30.12 -14.29 -11.33
N ASN A 126 28.93 -13.77 -11.64
CA ASN A 126 27.69 -14.53 -11.60
C ASN A 126 27.68 -15.68 -12.63
N SER A 127 27.95 -15.37 -13.89
CA SER A 127 27.96 -16.37 -14.97
C SER A 127 28.97 -17.48 -14.71
N LYS A 128 30.19 -17.13 -14.27
CA LYS A 128 31.25 -18.10 -13.98
C LYS A 128 31.03 -18.90 -12.71
N THR A 129 30.43 -18.31 -11.68
CA THR A 129 30.03 -19.05 -10.47
C THR A 129 28.95 -20.09 -10.82
N ARG A 130 27.94 -19.72 -11.61
CA ARG A 130 26.91 -20.66 -12.07
C ARG A 130 27.50 -21.79 -12.93
N GLN A 131 28.46 -21.47 -13.81
CA GLN A 131 29.19 -22.48 -14.57
C GLN A 131 29.93 -23.47 -13.65
N ALA A 132 30.64 -22.96 -12.63
CA ALA A 132 31.38 -23.79 -11.68
C ALA A 132 30.46 -24.68 -10.81
N LEU A 133 29.30 -24.16 -10.39
CA LEU A 133 28.28 -24.94 -9.67
C LEU A 133 27.69 -26.04 -10.57
N SER A 134 27.32 -25.71 -11.81
CA SER A 134 26.77 -26.66 -12.77
C SER A 134 27.74 -27.80 -13.09
N ALA A 135 29.04 -27.50 -13.24
CA ALA A 135 30.08 -28.51 -13.43
C ALA A 135 30.21 -29.48 -12.25
N LYS A 136 29.76 -29.09 -11.06
CA LYS A 136 29.68 -29.93 -9.85
C LYS A 136 28.30 -30.58 -9.65
N GLY A 137 27.37 -30.42 -10.60
CA GLY A 137 26.00 -30.91 -10.49
C GLY A 137 25.13 -30.13 -9.50
N ILE A 138 25.58 -28.96 -9.04
CA ILE A 138 24.85 -28.15 -8.06
C ILE A 138 23.89 -27.21 -8.81
N SER A 139 22.60 -27.37 -8.57
CA SER A 139 21.51 -26.59 -9.19
C SER A 139 20.31 -26.52 -8.24
N GLY A 140 19.19 -25.95 -8.67
CA GLY A 140 17.93 -25.96 -7.91
C GLY A 140 17.86 -24.95 -6.75
N PHE A 141 18.58 -23.84 -6.85
CA PHE A 141 18.51 -22.73 -5.90
C PHE A 141 17.73 -21.54 -6.49
N ASP A 142 16.95 -20.87 -5.64
CA ASP A 142 16.18 -19.66 -5.98
C ASP A 142 17.06 -18.41 -5.95
N SER A 143 18.09 -18.41 -5.10
CA SER A 143 19.00 -17.28 -4.89
C SER A 143 20.46 -17.75 -4.83
N LEU A 144 21.38 -16.89 -5.27
CA LEU A 144 22.82 -17.10 -5.28
C LEU A 144 23.52 -15.96 -4.56
N ALA A 145 24.19 -16.25 -3.45
CA ALA A 145 25.03 -15.31 -2.73
C ALA A 145 26.50 -15.62 -2.99
N ILE A 146 27.19 -14.73 -3.69
CA ILE A 146 28.58 -14.88 -4.10
C ILE A 146 29.46 -14.10 -3.13
N TRP A 147 30.32 -14.80 -2.41
CA TRP A 147 31.35 -14.20 -1.56
C TRP A 147 32.69 -14.25 -2.28
N PHE A 148 33.38 -13.12 -2.40
CA PHE A 148 34.61 -12.99 -3.19
C PHE A 148 35.74 -12.27 -2.43
N PRO A 149 37.01 -12.48 -2.81
CA PRO A 149 38.14 -11.81 -2.16
C PRO A 149 38.24 -10.34 -2.57
N ASN A 150 38.38 -9.45 -1.60
CA ASN A 150 38.41 -8.00 -1.87
C ASN A 150 39.80 -7.36 -1.76
N ARG A 151 40.85 -8.14 -1.48
CA ARG A 151 42.22 -7.63 -1.34
C ARG A 151 42.71 -6.95 -2.63
N LEU A 152 42.46 -7.57 -3.80
CA LEU A 152 42.80 -7.01 -5.10
C LEU A 152 41.60 -6.38 -5.82
N ALA A 153 40.38 -6.93 -5.67
CA ALA A 153 39.21 -6.45 -6.40
C ALA A 153 38.82 -5.00 -6.05
N LYS A 154 38.91 -4.63 -4.75
CA LYS A 154 38.69 -3.26 -4.24
C LYS A 154 37.43 -2.59 -4.80
N CYS A 155 36.31 -3.30 -4.75
CA CYS A 155 35.07 -2.76 -5.28
C CYS A 155 34.60 -1.54 -4.50
N GLY A 156 34.06 -0.54 -5.22
CA GLY A 156 33.56 0.71 -4.64
C GLY A 156 32.27 0.56 -3.84
N TRP A 157 31.79 -0.66 -3.64
CA TRP A 157 30.57 -1.01 -2.94
C TRP A 157 30.87 -2.05 -1.84
N GLY A 158 30.20 -1.94 -0.69
CA GLY A 158 30.37 -2.83 0.47
C GLY A 158 29.60 -4.16 0.35
N GLY A 159 28.74 -4.24 -0.66
CA GLY A 159 27.93 -5.37 -1.10
C GLY A 159 27.21 -4.94 -2.39
N LEU A 160 26.68 -5.89 -3.13
CA LEU A 160 25.83 -5.60 -4.28
C LEU A 160 24.67 -6.59 -4.33
N GLY A 161 23.47 -6.09 -4.60
CA GLY A 161 22.28 -6.89 -4.81
C GLY A 161 21.67 -6.60 -6.18
N GLN A 162 21.35 -7.65 -6.93
CA GLN A 162 20.60 -7.51 -8.17
C GLN A 162 19.16 -7.04 -7.87
N GLN A 163 18.67 -6.03 -8.58
CA GLN A 163 17.40 -5.35 -8.26
C GLN A 163 16.42 -5.21 -9.45
N PRO A 164 15.29 -5.95 -9.46
CA PRO A 164 15.10 -7.22 -8.75
C PRO A 164 15.97 -8.31 -9.40
N GLY A 165 16.21 -9.40 -8.68
CA GLY A 165 16.93 -10.54 -9.22
C GLY A 165 17.35 -11.52 -8.14
N PRO A 166 18.01 -12.63 -8.48
CA PRO A 166 18.31 -13.67 -7.51
C PRO A 166 19.77 -13.68 -7.03
N THR A 167 20.56 -12.64 -7.26
CA THR A 167 22.02 -12.69 -6.99
C THR A 167 22.50 -11.54 -6.11
N THR A 168 23.35 -11.86 -5.15
CA THR A 168 24.08 -10.91 -4.31
C THR A 168 25.58 -11.18 -4.39
N TRP A 169 26.39 -10.14 -4.19
CA TRP A 169 27.85 -10.19 -4.16
C TRP A 169 28.33 -9.53 -2.87
N MET A 170 29.09 -10.28 -2.07
CA MET A 170 29.61 -9.85 -0.78
C MET A 170 31.14 -9.95 -0.79
N PRO A 171 31.88 -8.87 -0.53
CA PRO A 171 33.31 -8.98 -0.36
C PRO A 171 33.63 -9.64 1.00
N ASP A 172 34.76 -10.34 1.09
CA ASP A 172 35.20 -11.03 2.31
C ASP A 172 35.49 -10.12 3.51
N ASN A 173 35.64 -8.81 3.28
CA ASN A 173 35.71 -7.81 4.35
C ASN A 173 34.34 -7.31 4.84
N ALA A 174 33.22 -7.70 4.23
CA ALA A 174 31.86 -7.28 4.59
C ALA A 174 31.32 -8.01 5.84
N THR A 175 32.07 -7.96 6.94
CA THR A 175 31.77 -8.76 8.13
C THR A 175 31.59 -7.93 9.41
N GLY A 176 31.47 -6.61 9.28
CA GLY A 176 31.46 -5.64 10.40
C GLY A 176 30.16 -5.53 11.19
N THR A 177 28.98 -5.68 10.58
CA THR A 177 27.69 -5.61 11.27
C THR A 177 26.73 -6.71 10.80
N PRO A 178 27.05 -7.99 11.05
CA PRO A 178 26.23 -9.11 10.61
C PRO A 178 24.86 -9.15 11.34
N PRO A 179 23.78 -9.61 10.68
CA PRO A 179 23.63 -9.90 9.25
C PRO A 179 23.20 -8.69 8.38
N SER A 180 23.38 -7.44 8.83
CA SER A 180 22.78 -6.26 8.15
C SER A 180 23.14 -6.12 6.68
N GLY A 181 24.42 -6.30 6.31
CA GLY A 181 24.86 -6.23 4.91
C GLY A 181 24.17 -7.28 4.03
N VAL A 182 24.16 -8.55 4.46
CA VAL A 182 23.50 -9.61 3.67
C VAL A 182 21.99 -9.42 3.57
N VAL A 183 21.35 -8.91 4.63
CA VAL A 183 19.92 -8.57 4.64
C VAL A 183 19.64 -7.44 3.64
N HIS A 184 20.46 -6.39 3.64
CA HIS A 184 20.34 -5.27 2.70
C HIS A 184 20.46 -5.74 1.24
N GLU A 185 21.54 -6.45 0.90
CA GLU A 185 21.76 -6.88 -0.49
C GLU A 185 20.69 -7.86 -0.97
N LEU A 186 20.19 -8.73 -0.09
CA LEU A 186 19.07 -9.62 -0.44
C LEU A 186 17.74 -8.85 -0.54
N GLY A 187 17.59 -7.73 0.15
CA GLY A 187 16.45 -6.83 -0.02
C GLY A 187 16.29 -6.35 -1.46
N HIS A 188 17.40 -6.04 -2.14
CA HIS A 188 17.39 -5.73 -3.57
C HIS A 188 16.87 -6.89 -4.42
N ASN A 189 17.21 -8.13 -4.08
CA ASN A 189 16.68 -9.31 -4.77
C ASN A 189 15.14 -9.41 -4.70
N LEU A 190 14.54 -8.88 -3.62
CA LEU A 190 13.09 -8.77 -3.45
C LEU A 190 12.49 -7.53 -4.17
N GLY A 191 13.33 -6.71 -4.81
CA GLY A 191 12.92 -5.53 -5.56
C GLY A 191 12.92 -4.24 -4.75
N PHE A 192 13.41 -4.25 -3.50
CA PHE A 192 13.56 -3.03 -2.73
C PHE A 192 14.63 -2.13 -3.33
N ARG A 193 14.38 -0.81 -3.34
CA ARG A 193 15.42 0.19 -3.58
C ARG A 193 15.92 0.74 -2.26
N HIS A 194 17.06 1.41 -2.33
CA HIS A 194 17.50 2.29 -1.26
C HIS A 194 16.38 3.25 -0.84
N LEU A 195 16.08 3.27 0.45
CA LEU A 195 15.03 4.08 1.04
C LEU A 195 15.62 5.44 1.45
N SER A 196 15.55 6.40 0.54
CA SER A 196 15.92 7.79 0.83
C SER A 196 14.96 8.44 1.82
N ALA A 197 15.40 9.54 2.42
CA ALA A 197 14.61 10.42 3.25
C ALA A 197 14.56 11.84 2.68
N LYS A 198 13.51 12.57 3.06
CA LYS A 198 13.39 14.01 2.92
C LYS A 198 13.15 14.61 4.29
N THR A 199 13.89 15.66 4.64
CA THR A 199 13.59 16.46 5.82
C THR A 199 12.66 17.59 5.43
N CYS A 200 11.57 17.75 6.16
CA CYS A 200 10.56 18.78 5.95
C CYS A 200 10.38 19.56 7.26
N THR A 201 10.11 20.85 7.19
CA THR A 201 9.83 21.59 8.44
C THR A 201 8.52 21.07 9.02
N ALA A 202 8.50 20.80 10.32
CA ALA A 202 7.28 20.49 11.05
C ALA A 202 6.16 21.48 10.65
N GLY A 203 5.09 20.95 10.05
CA GLY A 203 3.95 21.73 9.58
C GLY A 203 3.60 21.52 8.10
N THR A 204 4.56 21.40 7.18
CA THR A 204 4.26 21.31 5.72
C THR A 204 5.10 20.26 4.99
N LEU A 205 4.56 19.70 3.90
CA LEU A 205 5.31 18.86 2.94
C LEU A 205 5.87 19.65 1.75
N SER A 206 5.60 20.95 1.67
CA SER A 206 5.97 21.77 0.52
C SER A 206 7.44 22.22 0.52
N ASP A 207 8.13 22.13 1.65
CA ASP A 207 9.50 22.62 1.84
C ASP A 207 10.52 21.48 2.05
N CYS A 208 10.11 20.24 1.77
CA CYS A 208 10.94 19.06 1.93
C CYS A 208 12.20 19.13 1.06
N VAL A 209 13.36 18.90 1.67
CA VAL A 209 14.66 18.81 1.00
C VAL A 209 15.23 17.39 1.11
N ASP A 210 16.05 17.00 0.14
CA ASP A 210 16.71 15.69 0.16
C ASP A 210 17.62 15.57 1.38
N ALA A 211 17.55 14.41 2.02
CA ALA A 211 18.15 14.16 3.31
C ALA A 211 19.00 12.88 3.32
N ASP A 212 19.30 12.31 2.17
CA ASP A 212 19.99 11.01 2.06
C ASP A 212 19.26 9.90 2.83
N TYR A 213 19.87 9.37 3.90
CA TYR A 213 19.42 8.20 4.65
C TYR A 213 19.19 8.53 6.12
N ARG A 214 18.26 7.81 6.77
CA ARG A 214 17.82 8.06 8.15
C ARG A 214 17.73 6.82 9.03
N GLY A 215 18.21 5.67 8.57
CA GLY A 215 18.26 4.46 9.38
C GLY A 215 16.93 3.72 9.59
N SER A 216 15.85 4.13 8.91
CA SER A 216 14.47 3.67 9.18
C SER A 216 14.17 2.22 8.77
N SER A 217 14.98 1.64 7.89
CA SER A 217 14.95 0.24 7.46
C SER A 217 16.36 -0.22 7.04
N PRO A 218 16.59 -1.52 6.79
CA PRO A 218 17.85 -1.98 6.20
C PRO A 218 18.19 -1.26 4.89
N MET A 219 17.19 -0.90 4.08
CA MET A 219 17.39 -0.17 2.83
C MET A 219 17.58 1.34 3.03
N GLY A 220 17.22 1.86 4.20
CA GLY A 220 17.35 3.27 4.58
C GLY A 220 18.63 3.58 5.37
N GLY A 221 19.65 2.72 5.33
CA GLY A 221 20.89 2.86 6.11
C GLY A 221 20.79 2.35 7.56
N GLY A 222 19.69 1.68 7.90
CA GLY A 222 19.49 1.04 9.20
C GLY A 222 20.14 -0.33 9.28
N GLY A 223 20.24 -0.88 10.49
CA GLY A 223 20.62 -2.28 10.68
C GLY A 223 19.44 -3.21 10.39
N TYR A 224 19.69 -4.52 10.31
CA TYR A 224 18.60 -5.49 10.11
C TYR A 224 17.50 -5.36 11.19
N ARG A 225 17.86 -5.04 12.43
CA ARG A 225 16.92 -4.84 13.54
C ARG A 225 16.06 -3.59 13.40
N SER A 226 16.37 -2.68 12.48
CA SER A 226 15.47 -1.58 12.17
C SER A 226 14.12 -2.13 11.71
N GLY A 227 14.04 -3.30 11.08
CA GLY A 227 12.78 -3.82 10.52
C GLY A 227 12.42 -3.15 9.19
N LEU A 228 11.45 -3.74 8.48
CA LEU A 228 11.00 -3.18 7.20
C LEU A 228 10.08 -1.99 7.44
N SER A 229 10.19 -0.99 6.58
CA SER A 229 9.27 0.14 6.52
C SER A 229 7.90 -0.31 5.99
N ALA A 230 6.87 0.50 6.25
CA ALA A 230 5.53 0.28 5.71
C ALA A 230 5.50 0.09 4.18
N PRO A 231 6.16 0.93 3.35
CA PRO A 231 6.21 0.70 1.90
C PRO A 231 6.89 -0.60 1.50
N GLU A 232 7.93 -1.07 2.21
CA GLU A 232 8.56 -2.35 1.91
C GLU A 232 7.62 -3.53 2.22
N LEU A 233 6.86 -3.47 3.33
CA LEU A 233 5.83 -4.47 3.65
C LEU A 233 4.68 -4.46 2.63
N LEU A 234 4.24 -3.27 2.20
CA LEU A 234 3.23 -3.10 1.15
C LEU A 234 3.71 -3.64 -0.21
N HIS A 235 4.97 -3.37 -0.58
CA HIS A 235 5.60 -3.89 -1.81
C HIS A 235 5.56 -5.42 -1.85
N MET A 236 5.80 -6.08 -0.71
CA MET A 236 5.79 -7.53 -0.61
C MET A 236 4.39 -8.14 -0.42
N GLY A 237 3.39 -7.32 -0.09
CA GLY A 237 2.09 -7.82 0.35
C GLY A 237 2.13 -8.56 1.68
N TRP A 238 3.10 -8.24 2.56
CA TRP A 238 3.26 -8.84 3.89
C TRP A 238 2.48 -8.10 4.98
N LEU A 239 1.56 -7.23 4.57
CA LEU A 239 0.61 -6.58 5.46
C LEU A 239 -0.78 -7.19 5.24
N PRO A 240 -1.42 -7.75 6.29
CA PRO A 240 -2.79 -8.24 6.17
C PRO A 240 -3.75 -7.14 5.71
N ALA A 241 -4.61 -7.46 4.73
CA ALA A 241 -5.56 -6.48 4.18
C ALA A 241 -6.48 -5.86 5.24
N ALA A 242 -6.82 -6.60 6.30
CA ALA A 242 -7.62 -6.11 7.41
C ALA A 242 -6.90 -5.08 8.31
N GLN A 243 -5.57 -4.98 8.22
CA GLN A 243 -4.74 -4.07 9.01
C GLN A 243 -4.25 -2.86 8.19
N LEU A 244 -4.73 -2.73 6.95
CA LEU A 244 -4.48 -1.62 6.04
C LEU A 244 -5.77 -0.86 5.79
N ILE A 245 -5.80 0.44 6.11
CA ILE A 245 -6.89 1.32 5.67
C ILE A 245 -6.41 2.14 4.49
N THR A 246 -7.03 1.93 3.33
CA THR A 246 -6.81 2.75 2.14
C THR A 246 -7.86 3.86 2.09
N ALA A 247 -7.45 5.07 1.71
CA ALA A 247 -8.33 6.24 1.62
C ALA A 247 -9.14 6.52 2.89
N PRO A 248 -8.48 6.69 4.06
CA PRO A 248 -9.19 7.05 5.29
C PRO A 248 -9.96 8.36 5.11
N ALA A 249 -11.18 8.39 5.63
CA ALA A 249 -11.94 9.62 5.80
C ALA A 249 -11.23 10.55 6.80
N SER A 250 -11.67 11.80 6.88
CA SER A 250 -11.24 12.66 7.99
C SER A 250 -11.72 12.06 9.31
N GLY A 251 -10.83 11.94 10.28
CA GLY A 251 -11.14 11.27 11.54
C GLY A 251 -9.90 10.93 12.35
N THR A 252 -10.13 10.22 13.45
CA THR A 252 -9.09 9.74 14.36
C THR A 252 -8.95 8.23 14.21
N TYR A 253 -7.71 7.77 14.10
CA TYR A 253 -7.36 6.36 13.90
C TYR A 253 -6.35 5.90 14.94
N THR A 254 -6.53 4.68 15.44
CA THR A 254 -5.57 4.03 16.33
C THR A 254 -4.73 3.05 15.54
N LEU A 255 -3.41 3.26 15.57
CA LEU A 255 -2.41 2.41 14.95
C LEU A 255 -1.77 1.49 15.99
N VAL A 256 -1.66 0.20 15.68
CA VAL A 256 -0.81 -0.74 16.41
C VAL A 256 0.59 -0.78 15.78
N PRO A 257 1.64 -1.20 16.50
CA PRO A 257 3.00 -1.25 15.97
C PRO A 257 3.09 -2.01 14.65
N LEU A 258 3.87 -1.49 13.71
CA LEU A 258 4.02 -2.01 12.35
C LEU A 258 4.47 -3.48 12.34
N HIS A 259 5.37 -3.86 13.25
CA HIS A 259 5.91 -5.21 13.38
C HIS A 259 5.28 -6.01 14.52
N ALA A 260 4.08 -5.63 14.99
CA ALA A 260 3.32 -6.50 15.87
C ALA A 260 3.02 -7.85 15.18
N PRO A 261 2.72 -8.94 15.91
CA PRO A 261 2.25 -10.20 15.29
C PRO A 261 0.92 -10.00 14.53
N ASP A 262 0.67 -10.73 13.43
CA ASP A 262 -0.59 -10.58 12.65
C ASP A 262 -1.85 -10.93 13.44
N SER A 263 -1.72 -11.71 14.51
CA SER A 263 -2.80 -11.95 15.47
C SER A 263 -3.21 -10.71 16.26
N THR A 264 -2.39 -9.65 16.30
CA THR A 264 -2.71 -8.40 16.97
C THR A 264 -3.78 -7.66 16.17
N PRO A 265 -5.00 -7.48 16.71
CA PRO A 265 -6.05 -6.75 16.01
C PRO A 265 -5.71 -5.26 15.97
N GLY A 266 -6.09 -4.59 14.87
CA GLY A 266 -5.94 -3.15 14.72
C GLY A 266 -5.31 -2.75 13.40
N THR A 267 -5.34 -1.45 13.12
CA THR A 267 -4.73 -0.90 11.92
C THR A 267 -3.23 -0.75 12.12
N ARG A 268 -2.41 -1.17 11.17
CA ARG A 268 -0.95 -0.93 11.19
C ARG A 268 -0.55 0.20 10.27
N VAL A 269 -1.21 0.32 9.13
CA VAL A 269 -0.89 1.30 8.09
C VAL A 269 -2.14 1.99 7.60
N LEU A 270 -2.07 3.32 7.49
CA LEU A 270 -2.99 4.12 6.70
C LEU A 270 -2.32 4.46 5.39
N GLU A 271 -3.03 4.30 4.27
CA GLU A 271 -2.60 4.78 2.96
C GLU A 271 -3.53 5.91 2.51
N ILE A 272 -3.03 7.15 2.57
CA ILE A 272 -3.81 8.37 2.30
C ILE A 272 -3.58 8.82 0.85
N PRO A 273 -4.62 8.87 0.00
CA PRO A 273 -4.53 9.41 -1.36
C PRO A 273 -4.10 10.87 -1.38
N ARG A 274 -3.08 11.16 -2.20
CA ARG A 274 -2.71 12.51 -2.65
C ARG A 274 -3.30 12.74 -4.05
N SER A 275 -2.48 13.14 -5.03
CA SER A 275 -2.87 13.28 -6.43
C SER A 275 -2.63 11.98 -7.22
N GLY A 276 -3.61 11.55 -8.02
CA GLY A 276 -3.48 10.37 -8.87
C GLY A 276 -3.12 9.10 -8.09
N THR A 277 -1.94 8.55 -8.36
CA THR A 277 -1.39 7.35 -7.69
C THR A 277 -0.49 7.66 -6.49
N GLU A 278 -0.20 8.93 -6.21
CA GLU A 278 0.62 9.32 -5.06
C GLU A 278 -0.13 9.11 -3.74
N ARG A 279 0.61 8.68 -2.72
CA ARG A 279 0.07 8.37 -1.39
C ARG A 279 0.98 8.93 -0.29
N ILE A 280 0.42 9.10 0.90
CA ILE A 280 1.15 9.17 2.16
C ILE A 280 0.84 7.88 2.93
N THR A 281 1.85 7.07 3.23
CA THR A 281 1.67 5.94 4.15
C THR A 281 2.05 6.36 5.55
N VAL A 282 1.16 6.13 6.51
CA VAL A 282 1.35 6.45 7.93
C VAL A 282 1.38 5.15 8.70
N ALA A 283 2.43 4.93 9.49
CA ALA A 283 2.61 3.73 10.30
C ALA A 283 3.17 4.09 11.68
N TYR A 284 2.86 3.28 12.68
CA TYR A 284 3.43 3.43 14.02
C TYR A 284 4.59 2.46 14.22
N ARG A 285 5.78 2.97 14.52
CA ARG A 285 6.96 2.18 14.84
C ARG A 285 7.14 2.15 16.35
N ARG A 286 7.26 0.95 16.91
CA ARG A 286 7.50 0.77 18.34
C ARG A 286 8.11 -0.58 18.55
N ASN A 287 9.27 -0.61 19.19
CA ASN A 287 9.89 -1.88 19.53
C ASN A 287 9.00 -2.63 20.54
N GLY A 288 8.46 -3.76 20.09
CA GLY A 288 7.78 -4.74 20.94
C GLY A 288 8.50 -6.09 21.01
N ASN A 289 9.62 -6.26 20.27
CA ASN A 289 10.35 -7.54 20.16
C ASN A 289 11.80 -7.35 19.65
N THR A 290 12.15 -7.90 18.47
CA THR A 290 13.53 -7.84 17.94
C THR A 290 13.71 -6.84 16.80
N LEU A 291 12.61 -6.43 16.16
CA LEU A 291 12.54 -5.39 15.13
C LEU A 291 12.19 -4.02 15.74
N ASP A 292 12.26 -2.97 14.92
CA ASP A 292 12.14 -1.57 15.36
C ASP A 292 13.17 -1.17 16.42
N THR A 293 14.37 -1.77 16.39
CA THR A 293 15.48 -1.37 17.26
C THR A 293 16.38 -0.35 16.58
N GLY A 294 16.63 0.77 17.27
CA GLY A 294 17.57 1.80 16.79
C GLY A 294 17.04 2.58 15.59
N VAL A 295 15.71 2.72 15.52
CA VAL A 295 14.92 3.61 14.65
C VAL A 295 14.15 4.57 15.54
N GLY A 296 13.67 5.70 14.98
CA GLY A 296 12.63 6.49 15.63
C GLY A 296 11.43 5.63 16.03
N GLU A 297 11.08 5.66 17.33
CA GLU A 297 9.90 5.02 17.87
C GLU A 297 8.73 6.01 17.91
N GLY A 298 8.00 6.11 16.80
CA GLY A 298 6.87 6.99 16.69
C GLY A 298 6.08 6.80 15.41
N VAL A 299 5.25 7.79 15.08
CA VAL A 299 4.46 7.78 13.85
C VAL A 299 5.36 8.20 12.70
N GLN A 300 5.59 7.30 11.75
CA GLN A 300 6.39 7.57 10.56
C GLN A 300 5.52 7.77 9.32
N LEU A 301 5.96 8.68 8.46
CA LEU A 301 5.31 9.01 7.21
C LEU A 301 6.25 8.67 6.05
N HIS A 302 5.70 8.08 5.00
CA HIS A 302 6.43 7.93 3.74
C HIS A 302 5.60 8.47 2.59
N LEU A 303 6.26 9.14 1.64
CA LEU A 303 5.70 9.44 0.34
C LEU A 303 5.85 8.20 -0.54
N THR A 304 4.75 7.72 -1.08
CA THR A 304 4.72 6.48 -1.87
C THR A 304 3.88 6.65 -3.13
N THR A 305 4.00 5.69 -4.06
CA THR A 305 3.14 5.60 -5.24
C THR A 305 2.45 4.24 -5.22
N GLN A 306 1.12 4.22 -5.38
CA GLN A 306 0.34 3.00 -5.40
C GLN A 306 0.87 2.03 -6.47
N GLY A 307 1.20 0.80 -6.06
CA GLY A 307 1.79 -0.22 -6.94
C GLY A 307 3.28 -0.05 -7.25
N ALA A 308 3.92 1.01 -6.77
CA ALA A 308 5.34 1.29 -6.93
C ALA A 308 5.99 1.67 -5.59
N TYR A 309 5.67 0.93 -4.52
CA TYR A 309 6.15 1.22 -3.16
C TYR A 309 7.68 1.15 -3.02
N HIS A 310 8.37 0.39 -3.88
CA HIS A 310 9.83 0.31 -3.92
C HIS A 310 10.53 1.64 -4.24
N THR A 311 9.82 2.70 -4.68
CA THR A 311 10.38 4.04 -4.89
C THR A 311 9.97 5.04 -3.79
N SER A 312 9.62 4.56 -2.59
CA SER A 312 9.17 5.40 -1.50
C SER A 312 10.27 6.31 -0.93
N THR A 313 9.85 7.37 -0.25
CA THR A 313 10.73 8.27 0.50
C THR A 313 10.21 8.44 1.91
N LEU A 314 11.06 8.27 2.92
CA LEU A 314 10.74 8.64 4.30
C LEU A 314 10.57 10.15 4.41
N VAL A 315 9.54 10.59 5.13
CA VAL A 315 9.37 11.98 5.55
C VAL A 315 9.88 12.09 6.97
N ASP A 316 10.92 12.90 7.15
CA ASP A 316 11.46 13.31 8.43
C ASP A 316 10.90 14.71 8.76
N PRO A 317 9.92 14.82 9.66
CA PRO A 317 9.24 16.09 9.94
C PRO A 317 9.95 16.92 11.02
N SER A 318 11.16 16.54 11.41
CA SER A 318 11.97 17.26 12.40
C SER A 318 12.78 18.40 11.75
N ALA A 319 13.26 19.34 12.57
CA ALA A 319 14.29 20.26 12.10
C ALA A 319 15.54 19.45 11.76
N ALA A 320 16.17 19.70 10.60
CA ALA A 320 17.28 18.90 10.07
C ALA A 320 18.36 18.58 11.11
N THR A 321 18.24 17.41 11.75
CA THR A 321 19.36 16.77 12.42
C THR A 321 19.88 15.63 11.54
N THR A 322 21.05 15.11 11.88
CA THR A 322 21.63 13.94 11.21
C THR A 322 21.26 12.64 11.95
N GLY A 323 20.35 12.71 12.92
CA GLY A 323 19.91 11.60 13.76
C GLY A 323 19.00 10.64 13.00
N LYS A 324 18.89 9.43 13.54
CA LYS A 324 17.94 8.39 13.10
C LYS A 324 16.79 8.21 14.10
N ASP A 325 16.84 8.93 15.22
CA ASP A 325 15.94 8.81 16.36
C ASP A 325 14.84 9.90 16.33
N ASP A 326 14.84 10.78 15.34
CA ASP A 326 13.97 11.95 15.18
C ASP A 326 13.13 11.92 13.89
N THR A 327 13.07 10.77 13.23
CA THR A 327 12.34 10.61 11.96
C THR A 327 10.82 10.57 12.11
N ASP A 328 10.33 10.66 13.34
CA ASP A 328 8.93 10.46 13.67
C ASP A 328 8.18 11.78 13.78
N LEU A 329 6.89 11.75 13.52
CA LEU A 329 6.01 12.86 13.81
C LEU A 329 5.68 12.88 15.30
N ASP A 330 6.34 13.78 16.02
CA ASP A 330 6.17 14.00 17.46
C ASP A 330 4.71 14.12 17.89
N VAL A 331 4.42 13.70 19.13
CA VAL A 331 3.09 13.86 19.73
C VAL A 331 2.73 15.36 19.80
N GLY A 332 1.57 15.70 19.26
CA GLY A 332 1.07 17.08 19.13
C GLY A 332 1.54 17.79 17.85
N ALA A 333 2.53 17.25 17.14
CA ALA A 333 2.97 17.78 15.86
C ALA A 333 2.08 17.30 14.70
N ARG A 334 2.13 18.06 13.60
CA ARG A 334 1.38 17.75 12.38
C ARG A 334 2.19 18.06 11.13
N VAL A 335 1.89 17.33 10.07
CA VAL A 335 2.42 17.56 8.73
C VAL A 335 1.25 17.82 7.80
N THR A 336 1.33 18.89 7.01
CA THR A 336 0.28 19.31 6.08
C THR A 336 0.76 19.26 4.64
N ASP A 337 0.09 18.48 3.81
CA ASP A 337 0.13 18.60 2.36
C ASP A 337 -0.92 19.62 1.92
N ALA A 338 -0.57 20.90 1.88
CA ALA A 338 -1.52 21.95 1.51
C ALA A 338 -2.03 21.80 0.06
N ALA A 339 -1.21 21.28 -0.84
CA ALA A 339 -1.57 21.09 -2.25
C ALA A 339 -2.68 20.05 -2.41
N ASN A 340 -2.64 18.98 -1.60
CA ASN A 340 -3.65 17.92 -1.60
C ASN A 340 -4.70 18.07 -0.48
N GLY A 341 -4.54 19.06 0.39
CA GLY A 341 -5.42 19.32 1.52
C GLY A 341 -5.41 18.21 2.57
N ILE A 342 -4.24 17.60 2.83
CA ILE A 342 -4.10 16.51 3.80
C ILE A 342 -3.34 17.02 5.01
N THR A 343 -3.79 16.69 6.21
CA THR A 343 -3.04 16.87 7.45
C THR A 343 -3.00 15.56 8.21
N VAL A 344 -1.80 15.16 8.63
CA VAL A 344 -1.57 14.04 9.55
C VAL A 344 -1.05 14.64 10.84
N GLU A 345 -1.70 14.34 11.96
CA GLU A 345 -1.29 14.77 13.30
C GLU A 345 -1.15 13.55 14.21
N THR A 346 -0.05 13.47 14.95
CA THR A 346 0.10 12.48 16.02
C THR A 346 -0.59 13.02 17.27
N VAL A 347 -1.70 12.40 17.68
CA VAL A 347 -2.47 12.82 18.86
C VAL A 347 -1.90 12.24 20.14
N SER A 348 -1.49 10.97 20.11
CA SER A 348 -0.84 10.28 21.23
C SER A 348 -0.01 9.11 20.73
N ALA A 349 1.00 8.73 21.49
CA ALA A 349 1.79 7.52 21.27
C ALA A 349 2.10 6.86 22.62
N GLY A 350 1.98 5.55 22.68
CA GLY A 350 2.21 4.75 23.89
C GLY A 350 2.74 3.37 23.55
N ALA A 351 3.07 2.55 24.55
CA ALA A 351 3.81 1.31 24.35
C ALA A 351 3.16 0.31 23.37
N THR A 352 1.84 0.35 23.18
CA THR A 352 1.09 -0.63 22.37
C THR A 352 0.32 -0.01 21.21
N SER A 353 0.20 1.31 21.15
CA SER A 353 -0.53 2.00 20.07
C SER A 353 -0.20 3.48 19.98
N ALA A 354 -0.48 4.07 18.82
CA ALA A 354 -0.51 5.50 18.61
C ALA A 354 -1.87 5.92 18.05
N THR A 355 -2.31 7.11 18.39
CA THR A 355 -3.52 7.72 17.82
C THR A 355 -3.10 8.83 16.87
N VAL A 356 -3.58 8.77 15.64
CA VAL A 356 -3.36 9.81 14.62
C VAL A 356 -4.69 10.43 14.21
N ARG A 357 -4.68 11.73 13.96
CA ARG A 357 -5.80 12.44 13.36
C ARG A 357 -5.48 12.75 11.91
N ILE A 358 -6.33 12.28 11.02
CA ILE A 358 -6.25 12.55 9.60
C ILE A 358 -7.31 13.58 9.26
N THR A 359 -6.87 14.68 8.66
CA THR A 359 -7.77 15.62 7.98
C THR A 359 -7.47 15.51 6.50
N THR A 360 -8.50 15.27 5.70
CA THR A 360 -8.44 15.36 4.24
C THR A 360 -9.40 16.45 3.82
N LYS A 361 -9.05 17.23 2.79
CA LYS A 361 -10.02 18.00 2.01
C LYS A 361 -10.96 16.94 1.49
N GLY A 362 -12.11 16.82 2.15
CA GLY A 362 -12.86 15.56 2.22
C GLY A 362 -12.81 14.81 0.91
N ALA A 363 -12.42 13.53 0.97
CA ALA A 363 -12.59 12.63 -0.17
C ALA A 363 -13.94 12.98 -0.81
N PRO A 364 -14.01 13.31 -2.12
CA PRO A 364 -15.27 13.64 -2.74
C PRO A 364 -16.25 12.55 -2.30
N PRO A 365 -17.35 12.88 -1.60
CA PRO A 365 -18.26 11.86 -1.10
C PRO A 365 -18.54 10.92 -2.26
N ALA A 366 -18.43 9.62 -2.00
CA ALA A 366 -18.50 8.57 -3.02
C ALA A 366 -19.54 8.99 -4.06
N GLY A 367 -19.07 9.32 -5.26
CA GLY A 367 -19.89 10.06 -6.21
C GLY A 367 -21.21 9.31 -6.42
N ARG A 368 -22.33 10.02 -6.30
CA ARG A 368 -23.64 9.43 -6.53
C ARG A 368 -23.76 9.00 -7.98
N THR A 369 -24.51 7.95 -8.22
CA THR A 369 -24.83 7.54 -9.58
C THR A 369 -26.01 8.38 -10.05
N LEU A 370 -25.88 9.05 -11.20
CA LEU A 370 -26.97 9.83 -11.80
C LEU A 370 -27.64 8.99 -12.89
N LEU A 371 -28.88 8.58 -12.65
CA LEU A 371 -29.69 7.77 -13.56
C LEU A 371 -30.50 8.69 -14.48
N GLY A 372 -30.30 8.57 -15.79
CA GLY A 372 -31.08 9.23 -16.83
C GLY A 372 -32.10 8.29 -17.48
N ALA A 373 -32.46 8.61 -18.72
CA ALA A 373 -33.42 7.85 -19.52
C ALA A 373 -33.08 6.35 -19.58
N GLY A 374 -34.10 5.49 -19.47
CA GLY A 374 -33.91 4.03 -19.54
C GLY A 374 -33.13 3.42 -18.38
N GLY A 375 -32.96 4.14 -17.26
CA GLY A 375 -32.27 3.65 -16.07
C GLY A 375 -30.75 3.55 -16.23
N ARG A 376 -30.19 4.26 -17.22
CA ARG A 376 -28.77 4.30 -17.53
C ARG A 376 -28.06 5.43 -16.80
N CYS A 377 -26.77 5.33 -16.66
CA CYS A 377 -25.93 6.23 -15.90
C CYS A 377 -25.37 7.39 -16.75
N LEU A 378 -25.27 8.57 -16.15
CA LEU A 378 -24.37 9.63 -16.63
C LEU A 378 -22.93 9.10 -16.55
N ASP A 379 -22.25 9.05 -17.70
CA ASP A 379 -20.97 8.37 -17.86
C ASP A 379 -20.00 9.26 -18.65
N VAL A 380 -18.73 9.29 -18.23
CA VAL A 380 -17.64 9.86 -19.05
C VAL A 380 -17.13 8.79 -20.00
N LYS A 381 -17.29 9.02 -21.31
CA LYS A 381 -16.98 8.05 -22.36
C LYS A 381 -15.57 7.47 -22.19
N ASP A 382 -15.48 6.14 -22.22
CA ASP A 382 -14.24 5.34 -22.15
C ASP A 382 -13.38 5.61 -20.90
N GLN A 383 -13.95 6.22 -19.86
CA GLN A 383 -13.20 6.71 -18.68
C GLN A 383 -12.08 7.70 -19.03
N ALA A 384 -12.13 8.33 -20.20
CA ALA A 384 -11.05 9.20 -20.66
C ALA A 384 -11.01 10.50 -19.85
N THR A 385 -9.80 10.93 -19.48
CA THR A 385 -9.56 12.14 -18.68
C THR A 385 -9.07 13.31 -19.52
N THR A 386 -9.16 13.23 -20.85
CA THR A 386 -8.76 14.35 -21.73
C THR A 386 -9.86 15.42 -21.76
N ASN A 387 -9.50 16.70 -21.68
CA ASN A 387 -10.46 17.80 -21.82
C ASN A 387 -11.21 17.71 -23.15
N GLY A 388 -12.53 17.82 -23.12
CA GLY A 388 -13.39 17.63 -24.31
C GLY A 388 -13.97 16.22 -24.43
N THR A 389 -13.61 15.28 -23.55
CA THR A 389 -14.21 13.94 -23.53
C THR A 389 -15.72 14.05 -23.35
N ARG A 390 -16.49 13.31 -24.16
CA ARG A 390 -17.96 13.38 -24.14
C ARG A 390 -18.55 12.78 -22.86
N ALA A 391 -19.53 13.48 -22.29
CA ALA A 391 -20.49 12.86 -21.39
C ALA A 391 -21.55 12.12 -22.22
N ILE A 392 -21.86 10.89 -21.81
CA ILE A 392 -22.78 9.99 -22.48
C ILE A 392 -23.75 9.36 -21.48
N LEU A 393 -24.81 8.77 -22.01
CA LEU A 393 -25.65 7.84 -21.27
C LEU A 393 -25.10 6.43 -21.47
N TRP A 394 -24.78 5.71 -20.39
CA TRP A 394 -24.25 4.35 -20.48
C TRP A 394 -24.86 3.38 -19.46
N ASP A 395 -24.91 2.10 -19.79
CA ASP A 395 -25.35 1.07 -18.83
C ASP A 395 -24.55 1.16 -17.52
N CYS A 396 -25.23 1.07 -16.39
CA CYS A 396 -24.62 1.27 -15.09
C CYS A 396 -23.69 0.11 -14.71
N HIS A 397 -22.40 0.39 -14.53
CA HIS A 397 -21.36 -0.58 -14.16
C HIS A 397 -20.60 -0.21 -12.88
N GLY A 398 -20.85 0.98 -12.33
CA GLY A 398 -20.32 1.40 -11.03
C GLY A 398 -18.86 1.88 -11.04
N GLY A 399 -18.21 1.91 -12.21
CA GLY A 399 -16.87 2.46 -12.41
C GLY A 399 -16.78 3.95 -12.10
N ALA A 400 -15.54 4.43 -11.89
CA ALA A 400 -15.27 5.79 -11.42
C ALA A 400 -15.83 6.90 -12.34
N ASN A 401 -15.92 6.63 -13.65
CA ASN A 401 -16.48 7.52 -14.66
C ASN A 401 -18.02 7.64 -14.63
N GLN A 402 -18.70 6.87 -13.77
CA GLN A 402 -20.15 6.97 -13.48
C GLN A 402 -20.43 7.50 -12.07
N ARG A 403 -19.38 7.89 -11.34
CA ARG A 403 -19.46 8.45 -10.00
C ARG A 403 -19.35 9.96 -10.12
N TRP A 404 -20.40 10.65 -9.67
CA TRP A 404 -20.49 12.10 -9.73
C TRP A 404 -20.61 12.72 -8.35
N THR A 405 -19.67 13.59 -8.00
CA THR A 405 -19.72 14.37 -6.77
C THR A 405 -20.22 15.77 -7.06
N THR A 406 -21.12 16.28 -6.22
CA THR A 406 -21.58 17.67 -6.31
C THR A 406 -20.68 18.55 -5.46
N GLY A 407 -20.00 19.51 -6.07
CA GLY A 407 -19.21 20.50 -5.37
C GLY A 407 -20.10 21.54 -4.68
N THR A 408 -19.61 22.12 -3.60
CA THR A 408 -20.27 23.24 -2.90
C THR A 408 -20.37 24.51 -3.77
N ASP A 409 -19.60 24.57 -4.85
CA ASP A 409 -19.62 25.60 -5.89
C ASP A 409 -20.67 25.37 -6.99
N GLY A 410 -21.50 24.32 -6.85
CA GLY A 410 -22.54 23.95 -7.81
C GLY A 410 -22.02 23.14 -9.00
N THR A 411 -20.77 22.65 -8.97
CA THR A 411 -20.24 21.79 -10.03
C THR A 411 -20.66 20.33 -9.87
N LEU A 412 -20.75 19.59 -10.97
CA LEU A 412 -20.80 18.12 -10.97
C LEU A 412 -19.44 17.59 -11.41
N ARG A 413 -18.81 16.74 -10.60
CA ARG A 413 -17.42 16.33 -10.78
C ARG A 413 -17.28 14.81 -10.93
N SER A 414 -16.47 14.38 -11.88
CA SER A 414 -16.07 12.98 -12.08
C SER A 414 -14.64 12.93 -12.59
N LEU A 415 -13.89 11.88 -12.24
CA LEU A 415 -12.48 11.70 -12.66
C LEU A 415 -11.57 12.93 -12.41
N GLY A 416 -11.86 13.70 -11.35
CA GLY A 416 -11.11 14.92 -11.00
C GLY A 416 -11.46 16.18 -11.82
N LYS A 417 -12.46 16.11 -12.70
CA LYS A 417 -12.87 17.19 -13.61
C LYS A 417 -14.36 17.52 -13.49
N CYS A 418 -14.80 18.58 -14.16
CA CYS A 418 -16.16 19.11 -14.10
C CYS A 418 -16.99 18.74 -15.34
N LEU A 419 -18.28 18.46 -15.15
CA LEU A 419 -19.27 18.40 -16.22
C LEU A 419 -19.47 19.81 -16.78
N ASP A 420 -19.25 19.98 -18.08
CA ASP A 420 -19.09 21.27 -18.71
C ASP A 420 -19.96 21.38 -19.97
N VAL A 421 -20.67 22.49 -20.11
CA VAL A 421 -21.31 22.86 -21.38
C VAL A 421 -20.26 23.47 -22.30
N GLU A 422 -19.92 22.76 -23.37
CA GLU A 422 -18.79 23.06 -24.26
C GLU A 422 -18.78 24.53 -24.69
N ALA A 423 -17.66 25.21 -24.41
CA ALA A 423 -17.42 26.63 -24.70
C ALA A 423 -18.49 27.60 -24.14
N GLY A 424 -19.31 27.16 -23.18
CA GLY A 424 -20.44 27.94 -22.66
C GLY A 424 -21.56 28.18 -23.66
N GLY A 425 -21.71 27.32 -24.67
CA GLY A 425 -22.76 27.45 -25.68
C GLY A 425 -24.16 27.33 -25.09
N THR A 426 -25.08 28.19 -25.56
CA THR A 426 -26.48 28.25 -25.10
C THR A 426 -27.49 27.74 -26.14
N ALA A 427 -27.00 27.34 -27.32
CA ALA A 427 -27.82 26.74 -28.36
C ALA A 427 -28.25 25.32 -27.98
N ASP A 428 -29.46 24.93 -28.35
CA ASP A 428 -29.95 23.57 -28.15
C ASP A 428 -29.07 22.57 -28.90
N GLY A 429 -28.67 21.49 -28.23
CA GLY A 429 -27.74 20.51 -28.76
C GLY A 429 -26.26 20.81 -28.48
N THR A 430 -25.92 21.90 -27.77
CA THR A 430 -24.54 22.15 -27.32
C THR A 430 -24.03 20.97 -26.51
N ARG A 431 -22.80 20.52 -26.79
CA ARG A 431 -22.23 19.32 -26.19
C ARG A 431 -22.00 19.49 -24.70
N VAL A 432 -22.23 18.41 -23.97
CA VAL A 432 -21.77 18.29 -22.59
C VAL A 432 -20.53 17.39 -22.57
N ILE A 433 -19.47 17.88 -21.92
CA ILE A 433 -18.14 17.30 -21.93
C ILE A 433 -17.55 17.27 -20.51
N LEU A 434 -16.42 16.59 -20.37
CA LEU A 434 -15.56 16.67 -19.20
C LEU A 434 -14.45 17.71 -19.45
N TRP A 435 -14.26 18.64 -18.52
CA TRP A 435 -13.25 19.68 -18.61
C TRP A 435 -12.65 20.04 -17.25
N ASP A 436 -11.45 20.61 -17.23
CA ASP A 436 -10.85 21.15 -16.01
C ASP A 436 -11.78 22.15 -15.30
N CYS A 437 -11.91 22.00 -13.98
CA CYS A 437 -12.76 22.89 -13.21
C CYS A 437 -12.20 24.31 -13.17
N HIS A 438 -12.92 25.28 -13.73
CA HIS A 438 -12.53 26.69 -13.83
C HIS A 438 -13.58 27.66 -13.26
N GLY A 439 -14.66 27.15 -12.65
CA GLY A 439 -15.60 27.94 -11.84
C GLY A 439 -16.55 28.87 -12.59
N ARG A 440 -16.55 28.83 -13.93
CA ARG A 440 -17.44 29.63 -14.79
C ARG A 440 -18.85 29.02 -14.82
N ALA A 441 -19.82 29.81 -15.28
CA ALA A 441 -21.24 29.44 -15.22
C ALA A 441 -21.58 28.15 -16.00
N ASN A 442 -20.85 27.83 -17.07
CA ASN A 442 -21.04 26.63 -17.90
C ASN A 442 -20.66 25.30 -17.21
N GLN A 443 -20.08 25.36 -16.00
CA GLN A 443 -19.80 24.19 -15.16
C GLN A 443 -20.72 24.09 -13.95
N ARG A 444 -21.64 25.05 -13.80
CA ARG A 444 -22.59 25.07 -12.67
C ARG A 444 -23.88 24.38 -13.09
N TRP A 445 -24.30 23.44 -12.26
CA TRP A 445 -25.48 22.61 -12.47
C TRP A 445 -26.41 22.70 -11.27
N THR A 446 -27.67 22.98 -11.53
CA THR A 446 -28.73 22.99 -10.51
C THR A 446 -29.61 21.77 -10.72
N ALA A 447 -29.81 20.99 -9.65
CA ALA A 447 -30.79 19.91 -9.65
C ALA A 447 -32.12 20.46 -9.12
N ASP A 448 -33.15 20.43 -9.95
CA ASP A 448 -34.48 20.94 -9.60
C ASP A 448 -35.40 19.83 -9.09
N ALA A 449 -36.43 20.21 -8.33
CA ALA A 449 -37.41 19.27 -7.77
C ALA A 449 -38.21 18.50 -8.85
N ASP A 450 -38.24 19.01 -10.08
CA ASP A 450 -38.85 18.34 -11.23
C ASP A 450 -37.96 17.22 -11.81
N GLY A 451 -36.78 16.97 -11.23
CA GLY A 451 -35.82 15.97 -11.67
C GLY A 451 -34.94 16.40 -12.83
N THR A 452 -34.90 17.69 -13.19
CA THR A 452 -33.98 18.20 -14.22
C THR A 452 -32.62 18.60 -13.64
N LEU A 453 -31.56 18.44 -14.44
CA LEU A 453 -30.24 19.03 -14.18
C LEU A 453 -30.04 20.20 -15.14
N ARG A 454 -29.84 21.41 -14.61
CA ARG A 454 -29.83 22.63 -15.42
C ARG A 454 -28.52 23.36 -15.38
N SER A 455 -28.07 23.85 -16.54
CA SER A 455 -26.93 24.77 -16.67
C SER A 455 -27.25 25.81 -17.72
N LEU A 456 -26.84 27.06 -17.51
CA LEU A 456 -27.08 28.17 -18.43
C LEU A 456 -28.56 28.33 -18.87
N GLY A 457 -29.50 28.01 -17.97
CA GLY A 457 -30.95 28.07 -18.25
C GLY A 457 -31.50 26.92 -19.12
N LYS A 458 -30.68 25.90 -19.41
CA LYS A 458 -31.01 24.74 -20.24
C LYS A 458 -30.91 23.45 -19.44
N CYS A 459 -31.60 22.40 -19.90
CA CYS A 459 -31.63 21.09 -19.25
C CYS A 459 -30.63 20.12 -19.89
N LEU A 460 -29.95 19.32 -19.06
CA LEU A 460 -29.15 18.17 -19.50
C LEU A 460 -30.08 17.13 -20.13
N ASP A 461 -29.83 16.80 -21.40
CA ASP A 461 -30.71 15.97 -22.21
C ASP A 461 -29.92 14.82 -22.86
N ALA A 462 -30.39 13.60 -22.67
CA ALA A 462 -29.83 12.42 -23.32
C ALA A 462 -30.28 12.24 -24.78
N ARG A 463 -31.31 13.00 -25.22
CA ARG A 463 -32.00 12.93 -26.52
C ARG A 463 -32.70 11.60 -26.82
N THR A 464 -32.12 10.48 -26.40
CA THR A 464 -32.67 9.14 -26.52
C THR A 464 -32.34 8.34 -25.26
N ALA A 465 -33.02 7.22 -25.06
CA ALA A 465 -32.68 6.28 -23.99
C ALA A 465 -31.59 5.27 -24.39
N ALA A 466 -31.01 5.35 -25.58
CA ALA A 466 -30.06 4.35 -26.09
C ALA A 466 -28.73 4.37 -25.32
N ASN A 467 -28.10 3.19 -25.20
CA ASN A 467 -26.75 3.09 -24.66
C ASN A 467 -25.76 3.82 -25.60
N GLY A 468 -24.89 4.66 -25.04
CA GLY A 468 -23.96 5.50 -25.80
C GLY A 468 -24.55 6.84 -26.27
N ALA A 469 -25.78 7.19 -25.88
CA ALA A 469 -26.38 8.46 -26.29
C ALA A 469 -25.56 9.66 -25.82
N LEU A 470 -25.27 10.59 -26.73
CA LEU A 470 -24.46 11.78 -26.47
C LEU A 470 -25.29 12.85 -25.73
N LEU A 471 -24.81 13.26 -24.56
CA LEU A 471 -25.50 14.26 -23.74
C LEU A 471 -25.26 15.69 -24.23
N VAL A 472 -26.31 16.49 -24.18
CA VAL A 472 -26.33 17.89 -24.60
C VAL A 472 -27.10 18.75 -23.61
N VAL A 473 -27.04 20.06 -23.77
CA VAL A 473 -28.05 20.96 -23.20
C VAL A 473 -29.12 21.31 -24.22
N THR A 474 -30.38 21.31 -23.79
CA THR A 474 -31.55 21.64 -24.63
C THR A 474 -32.55 22.45 -23.81
N THR A 475 -33.44 23.18 -24.47
CA THR A 475 -34.61 23.81 -23.84
C THR A 475 -35.35 22.81 -22.94
N CYS A 476 -35.63 23.22 -21.71
CA CYS A 476 -36.32 22.39 -20.72
C CYS A 476 -37.77 22.15 -21.14
N ALA A 477 -38.06 20.93 -21.59
CA ALA A 477 -39.37 20.49 -22.08
C ALA A 477 -40.06 19.50 -21.11
N GLY A 478 -39.36 19.09 -20.05
CA GLY A 478 -39.89 18.13 -19.07
C GLY A 478 -39.96 16.69 -19.59
N SER A 479 -39.30 16.40 -20.72
CA SER A 479 -39.26 15.06 -21.29
C SER A 479 -38.54 14.06 -20.38
N ALA A 480 -38.83 12.76 -20.55
CA ALA A 480 -38.15 11.70 -19.81
C ALA A 480 -36.63 11.67 -20.05
N THR A 481 -36.15 12.17 -21.19
CA THR A 481 -34.72 12.26 -21.50
C THR A 481 -33.98 13.38 -20.77
N GLN A 482 -34.72 14.29 -20.13
CA GLN A 482 -34.22 15.38 -19.30
C GLN A 482 -34.35 15.10 -17.80
N LYS A 483 -34.83 13.90 -17.42
CA LYS A 483 -35.00 13.51 -16.02
C LYS A 483 -33.80 12.73 -15.53
N TRP A 484 -33.31 13.13 -14.36
CA TRP A 484 -32.15 12.59 -13.70
C TRP A 484 -32.47 12.32 -12.23
N THR A 485 -32.20 11.11 -11.76
CA THR A 485 -32.35 10.72 -10.36
C THR A 485 -31.03 10.21 -9.80
N THR A 486 -30.93 10.14 -8.48
CA THR A 486 -29.73 9.64 -7.81
C THR A 486 -29.92 8.21 -7.34
N ARG A 487 -28.88 7.40 -7.47
CA ARG A 487 -28.76 6.07 -6.87
C ARG A 487 -27.58 6.01 -5.92
#